data_AF-A0A9P8EIJ6-F1
#
_entry.id   AF-A0A9P8EIJ6-F1
#
_cell.length_a   1.000
_cell.length_b   1.000
_cell.length_c   1.000
_cell.angle_alpha   90.00
_cell.angle_beta   90.00
_cell.angle_gamma   90.00
#
_symmetry.space_group_name_H-M   'P 1'
#
loop_
_entity.id
_entity.type
_entity.pdbx_description
1 polymer ?
#
loop_
_entity_poly.entity_id
_entity_poly.type
_entity_poly.pdbx_seq_one_letter_code
_entity_poly.pdbx_strand_id
1 'polypeptide(L)' 'MNKMPSITDLRAKIILNCELSFINMENFVIAVSVMKRGDFSEHTAYVVAGPQRATVARASGSTAEEALKNLAHITSF' A
#
# COMPACT_ATOMS: atom_id res chain seq x y z
N MET A 1 7.85 -21.23 26.57
CA MET A 1 6.80 -21.17 25.52
C MET A 1 6.69 -19.73 25.05
N ASN A 2 6.99 -19.45 23.78
CA ASN A 2 6.76 -18.11 23.22
C ASN A 2 5.25 -17.90 23.07
N LYS A 3 4.70 -16.94 23.80
CA LYS A 3 3.28 -16.54 23.70
C LYS A 3 3.02 -16.09 22.26
N MET A 4 1.98 -16.62 21.61
CA MET A 4 1.54 -16.09 20.33
C MET A 4 1.20 -14.59 20.48
N PRO A 5 1.67 -13.72 19.57
CA PRO A 5 1.34 -12.30 19.62
C PRO A 5 -0.17 -12.10 19.52
N SER A 6 -0.72 -11.11 20.22
CA SER A 6 -2.13 -10.77 20.08
C SER A 6 -2.40 -10.15 18.70
N ILE A 7 -3.66 -10.16 18.26
CA ILE A 7 -4.05 -9.50 17.01
C ILE A 7 -3.73 -8.00 17.00
N THR A 8 -3.78 -7.37 18.17
CA THR A 8 -3.39 -5.97 18.35
C THR A 8 -1.89 -5.79 18.14
N ASP A 9 -1.06 -6.71 18.67
CA ASP A 9 0.40 -6.67 18.47
C ASP A 9 0.77 -6.89 17.00
N LEU A 10 0.06 -7.77 16.31
CA LEU A 10 0.24 -8.00 14.87
C LEU A 10 -0.11 -6.75 14.06
N ARG A 11 -1.25 -6.11 14.36
CA ARG A 11 -1.68 -4.87 13.68
C ARG A 11 -0.70 -3.72 13.91
N ALA A 12 -0.25 -3.52 15.14
CA ALA A 12 0.71 -2.48 15.46
C ALA A 12 2.03 -2.66 14.69
N LYS A 13 2.54 -3.90 14.62
CA LYS A 13 3.75 -4.23 13.84
C LYS A 13 3.59 -4.00 12.34
N ILE A 14 2.42 -4.31 11.78
CA ILE A 14 2.12 -4.06 10.36
C ILE A 14 2.11 -2.55 10.10
N ILE A 15 1.46 -1.77 10.96
CA ILE A 15 1.35 -0.31 10.81
C ILE A 15 2.72 0.38 10.93
N LEU A 16 3.55 -0.02 11.89
CA LEU A 16 4.87 0.59 12.12
C LEU A 16 5.85 0.40 10.96
N ASN A 17 5.64 -0.61 10.10
CA ASN A 17 6.49 -0.88 8.94
C ASN A 17 5.93 -0.33 7.63
N CYS A 18 4.79 0.36 7.68
CA CYS A 18 4.07 0.87 6.53
C CYS A 18 3.96 2.39 6.58
N GLU A 19 4.64 3.08 5.67
CA GLU A 19 4.40 4.50 5.41
C GLU A 19 3.32 4.62 4.33
N LEU A 20 2.35 5.51 4.50
CA LEU A 20 1.24 5.72 3.58
C LEU A 20 1.20 7.17 3.07
N SER A 21 1.06 7.35 1.76
CA SER A 21 0.74 8.63 1.14
C SER A 21 -0.52 8.50 0.28
N PHE A 22 -1.28 9.59 0.14
CA PHE A 22 -2.61 9.58 -0.48
C PHE A 22 -2.79 10.74 -1.45
N ILE A 23 -3.50 10.47 -2.55
CA ILE A 23 -4.08 11.46 -3.45
C ILE A 23 -5.58 11.20 -3.49
N ASN A 24 -6.37 12.17 -3.03
CA ASN A 24 -7.83 12.08 -2.98
C ASN A 24 -8.45 12.64 -4.26
N MET A 25 -9.38 11.88 -4.82
CA MET A 25 -10.27 12.28 -5.92
C MET A 25 -11.72 12.04 -5.47
N GLU A 26 -12.68 12.65 -6.13
CA GLU A 26 -14.09 12.65 -5.71
C GLU A 26 -14.65 11.24 -5.41
N ASN A 27 -14.25 10.23 -6.20
CA ASN A 27 -14.70 8.84 -6.06
C ASN A 27 -13.58 7.81 -5.83
N PHE A 28 -12.32 8.26 -5.84
CA PHE A 28 -11.15 7.38 -5.79
C PHE A 28 -10.06 7.94 -4.89
N VAL A 29 -9.29 7.06 -4.28
CA VAL A 29 -8.04 7.39 -3.57
C VAL A 29 -6.92 6.60 -4.20
N ILE A 30 -5.85 7.28 -4.61
CA ILE A 30 -4.59 6.62 -4.93
C ILE A 30 -3.76 6.62 -3.65
N ALA A 31 -3.40 5.45 -3.16
CA ALA A 31 -2.54 5.29 -1.99
C ALA A 31 -1.20 4.67 -2.41
N VAL A 32 -0.10 5.12 -1.83
CA VAL A 32 1.18 4.41 -1.94
C VAL A 32 1.58 3.94 -0.56
N SER A 33 1.83 2.63 -0.42
CA SER A 33 2.41 2.04 0.78
C SER A 33 3.87 1.71 0.55
N VAL A 34 4.72 2.02 1.53
CA VAL A 34 6.10 1.55 1.57
C VAL A 34 6.25 0.56 2.70
N MET A 35 6.58 -0.68 2.38
CA MET A 35 6.91 -1.72 3.36
C MET A 35 8.43 -1.87 3.45
N LYS A 36 8.98 -1.72 4.66
CA LYS A 36 10.40 -1.91 4.94
C LYS A 36 10.64 -3.18 5.76
N ARG A 37 11.61 -4.01 5.37
CA ARG A 37 12.05 -5.21 6.09
C ARG A 37 13.57 -5.38 6.00
N GLY A 38 14.30 -4.85 6.98
CA GLY A 38 15.77 -4.78 6.91
C GLY A 38 16.18 -3.86 5.76
N ASP A 39 17.08 -4.32 4.89
CA ASP A 39 17.53 -3.58 3.70
C ASP A 39 16.54 -3.66 2.52
N PHE A 40 15.47 -4.47 2.64
CA PHE A 40 14.44 -4.60 1.63
C PHE A 40 13.36 -3.52 1.79
N SER A 41 13.02 -2.85 0.68
CA SER A 41 11.90 -1.90 0.58
C SER A 41 11.02 -2.27 -0.61
N GLU A 42 9.71 -2.43 -0.38
CA GLU A 42 8.72 -2.58 -1.43
C GLU A 42 7.78 -1.38 -1.44
N HIS A 43 7.61 -0.77 -2.61
CA HIS A 43 6.65 0.31 -2.82
C HIS A 43 5.45 -0.26 -3.58
N THR A 44 4.24 -0.07 -3.06
CA THR A 44 3.00 -0.53 -3.70
C THR A 44 2.03 0.63 -3.84
N ALA A 45 1.57 0.88 -5.05
CA ALA A 45 0.53 1.85 -5.34
C ALA A 45 -0.82 1.14 -5.51
N TYR A 46 -1.89 1.74 -4.98
CA TYR A 46 -3.27 1.23 -5.01
C TYR A 46 -4.19 2.30 -5.57
N VAL A 47 -5.16 1.90 -6.38
CA VAL A 47 -6.38 2.68 -6.61
C VAL A 47 -7.49 2.08 -5.76
N VAL A 48 -8.12 2.90 -4.94
CA VAL A 48 -9.19 2.51 -4.02
C VAL A 48 -10.45 3.28 -4.38
N ALA A 49 -11.52 2.58 -4.74
CA ALA A 49 -12.83 3.20 -5.00
C ALA A 49 -13.59 3.42 -3.69
N GLY A 50 -14.20 4.59 -3.52
CA GLY A 50 -15.15 4.86 -2.44
C GLY A 50 -16.50 4.17 -2.67
N PRO A 51 -17.45 4.15 -1.70
CA PRO A 51 -17.32 4.23 -0.24
C PRO A 51 -16.97 2.87 0.41
N GLN A 52 -16.87 1.80 -0.38
CA GLN A 52 -16.58 0.43 0.11
C GLN A 52 -15.09 0.15 0.30
N ARG A 53 -14.21 1.13 -0.03
CA ARG A 53 -12.75 1.00 0.03
C ARG A 53 -12.23 -0.24 -0.70
N ALA A 54 -12.82 -0.53 -1.87
CA ALA A 54 -12.38 -1.65 -2.70
C ALA A 54 -11.11 -1.26 -3.46
N THR A 55 -10.05 -2.05 -3.35
CA THR A 55 -8.88 -1.93 -4.22
C THR A 55 -9.29 -2.36 -5.63
N VAL A 56 -9.27 -1.43 -6.59
CA VAL A 56 -9.63 -1.70 -7.98
C VAL A 56 -8.41 -1.96 -8.86
N ALA A 57 -7.24 -1.46 -8.46
CA ALA A 57 -5.97 -1.76 -9.12
C ALA A 57 -4.82 -1.64 -8.12
N ARG A 58 -3.75 -2.40 -8.35
CA ARG A 58 -2.50 -2.30 -7.59
C ARG A 58 -1.29 -2.63 -8.46
N ALA A 59 -0.16 -2.00 -8.16
CA ALA A 59 1.13 -2.34 -8.75
C ALA A 59 2.27 -2.10 -7.74
N SER A 60 3.33 -2.90 -7.82
CA SER A 60 4.54 -2.74 -7.00
C SER A 60 5.72 -2.23 -7.84
N GLY A 61 6.73 -1.69 -7.15
CA GLY A 61 8.01 -1.28 -7.70
C GLY A 61 9.08 -1.15 -6.61
N SER A 62 10.33 -1.01 -7.04
CA SER A 62 11.48 -0.76 -6.15
C SER A 62 11.48 0.68 -5.62
N THR A 63 10.73 1.58 -6.26
CA THR A 63 10.49 2.97 -5.83
C THR A 63 9.01 3.33 -5.94
N ALA A 64 8.59 4.40 -5.24
CA ALA A 64 7.23 4.92 -5.35
C ALA A 64 6.89 5.35 -6.80
N GLU A 65 7.86 5.95 -7.50
CA GLU A 65 7.71 6.37 -8.88
C GLU A 65 7.49 5.18 -9.81
N GLU A 66 8.28 4.11 -9.65
CA GLU A 66 8.12 2.88 -10.42
C GLU A 66 6.75 2.23 -10.15
N ALA A 67 6.32 2.15 -8.90
CA ALA A 67 5.01 1.61 -8.55
C ALA A 67 3.85 2.41 -9.18
N LEU A 68 3.95 3.75 -9.22
CA LEU A 68 2.98 4.63 -9.87
C LEU A 68 3.01 4.49 -11.40
N LYS A 69 4.19 4.37 -12.02
CA LYS A 69 4.33 4.13 -13.47
C LYS A 69 3.71 2.79 -13.87
N ASN A 70 3.97 1.73 -13.11
CA ASN A 70 3.37 0.42 -13.33
C ASN A 70 1.84 0.46 -13.14
N LEU A 71 1.36 1.18 -12.11
CA LEU A 71 -0.06 1.38 -11.88
C LEU A 71 -0.72 2.15 -13.03
N ALA A 72 -0.07 3.20 -13.53
CA ALA A 72 -0.55 3.95 -14.69
C ALA A 72 -0.63 3.07 -15.93
N HIS A 73 0.37 2.22 -16.19
CA HIS A 73 0.37 1.30 -17.33
C HIS A 73 -0.81 0.33 -17.33
N ILE A 74 -1.24 -0.17 -16.16
CA ILE A 74 -2.36 -1.12 -16.06
C ILE A 74 -3.73 -0.46 -15.98
N THR A 75 -3.80 0.84 -15.69
CA THR A 75 -5.07 1.59 -15.54
C THR A 75 -5.37 2.53 -16.71
N SER A 76 -4.39 2.76 -17.58
CA SER A 76 -4.51 3.60 -18.77
C SER A 76 -4.72 2.71 -20.00
N PHE A 77 -5.68 3.06 -20.86
CA PHE A 77 -5.94 2.42 -22.15
C PHE A 77 -5.04 2.99 -23.25
#